data_AF-A0A0C2JM86-F1
#
_entry.id   AF-A0A0C2JM86-F1
#
_cell.length_a   1.000
_cell.length_b   1.000
_cell.length_c   1.000
_cell.angle_alpha   90.00
_cell.angle_beta   90.00
_cell.angle_gamma   90.00
#
_symmetry.space_group_name_H-M   'P 1'
#
loop_
_entity.id
_entity.type
_entity.pdbx_description
1 polymer ?
#
loop_
_entity_poly.entity_id
_entity_poly.type
_entity_poly.pdbx_seq_one_letter_code
_entity_poly.pdbx_strand_id
1 'polypeptide(L)'
;MSNWDVSPEGVNSVLTTVGGHVGDEAMTEGLTGQIDDFGTHVENASEQAASAPIGQALQEFVDHFGPMMWTMVARTSSAVTAGSEATTAYIDGDLEMAADAQANAGDISDLEF
;
A
#
# COMPACT_ATOMS: atom_id res chain seq x y z
N MET A 1 33.51 4.73 6.22
CA MET A 1 32.35 5.34 5.57
C MET A 1 31.27 4.29 5.60
N SER A 2 30.06 4.62 6.07
CA SER A 2 28.90 3.77 5.81
C SER A 2 28.79 3.57 4.30
N ASN A 3 28.43 2.38 3.83
CA ASN A 3 28.23 2.11 2.39
C ASN A 3 26.97 2.82 1.81
N TRP A 4 26.36 3.70 2.59
CA TRP A 4 25.09 4.36 2.32
C TRP A 4 25.40 5.83 2.04
N ASP A 5 25.07 6.29 0.84
CA ASP A 5 25.11 7.70 0.45
C ASP A 5 23.67 8.14 0.18
N VAL A 6 22.98 8.50 1.26
CA VAL A 6 21.55 8.84 1.27
C VAL A 6 21.38 10.26 1.77
N SER A 7 20.50 11.02 1.09
CA SER A 7 19.97 12.29 1.57
C SER A 7 18.68 12.03 2.35
N PRO A 8 18.65 12.26 3.68
CA PRO A 8 17.43 12.10 4.47
C PRO A 8 16.24 12.93 3.96
N GLU A 9 16.51 14.17 3.55
CA GLU A 9 15.48 15.06 2.99
C GLU A 9 14.95 14.52 1.66
N GLY A 10 15.85 14.01 0.80
CA GLY A 10 15.48 13.39 -0.47
C GLY A 10 14.62 12.16 -0.27
N VAL A 11 14.97 11.30 0.68
CA VAL A 11 14.17 10.11 1.02
C VAL A 11 12.80 10.53 1.56
N ASN A 12 12.74 11.45 2.52
CA ASN A 12 11.47 11.90 3.08
C ASN A 12 10.53 12.50 2.00
N SER A 13 11.08 13.24 1.04
CA SER A 13 10.31 13.78 -0.09
C SER A 13 9.70 12.67 -0.96
N VAL A 14 10.45 11.60 -1.23
CA VAL A 14 9.94 10.45 -1.99
C VAL A 14 8.89 9.70 -1.18
N LEU A 15 9.16 9.41 0.09
CA LEU A 15 8.24 8.69 0.97
C LEU A 15 6.91 9.42 1.15
N THR A 16 6.94 10.75 1.33
CA THR A 16 5.73 11.58 1.39
C THR A 16 4.92 11.49 0.10
N THR A 17 5.60 11.54 -1.05
CA THR A 17 4.95 11.44 -2.37
C THR A 17 4.29 10.08 -2.56
N VAL A 18 5.02 9.00 -2.25
CA VAL A 18 4.50 7.62 -2.38
C VAL A 18 3.37 7.38 -1.39
N GLY A 19 3.50 7.84 -0.14
CA GLY A 19 2.43 7.77 0.86
C GLY A 19 1.14 8.46 0.37
N GLY A 20 1.26 9.63 -0.26
CA GLY A 20 0.12 10.31 -0.88
C GLY A 20 -0.52 9.52 -2.05
N HIS A 21 0.24 8.69 -2.76
CA HIS A 21 -0.32 7.78 -3.77
C HIS A 21 -1.04 6.57 -3.16
N VAL A 22 -0.63 6.11 -1.97
CA VAL A 22 -1.34 5.04 -1.25
C VAL A 22 -2.71 5.52 -0.80
N GLY A 23 -2.79 6.74 -0.25
CA GLY A 23 -4.02 7.34 0.23
C GLY A 23 -4.10 7.34 1.76
N ASP A 24 -5.31 7.54 2.27
CA ASP A 24 -5.59 7.71 3.70
C ASP A 24 -6.40 6.54 4.29
N GLU A 25 -6.46 6.50 5.62
CA GLU A 25 -7.28 5.53 6.37
C GLU A 25 -8.78 5.75 6.16
N ALA A 26 -9.19 6.98 5.79
CA ALA A 26 -10.57 7.30 5.48
C ALA A 26 -11.00 6.84 4.07
N MET A 27 -10.07 6.30 3.27
CA MET A 27 -10.30 5.81 1.91
C MET A 27 -10.91 6.89 1.00
N THR A 28 -10.44 8.13 1.11
CA THR A 28 -10.95 9.28 0.34
C THR A 28 -10.03 9.72 -0.78
N GLU A 29 -8.77 9.28 -0.77
CA GLU A 29 -7.76 9.64 -1.76
C GLU A 29 -6.82 8.47 -2.09
N GLY A 30 -5.94 8.67 -3.07
CA GLY A 30 -4.95 7.67 -3.47
C GLY A 30 -5.55 6.34 -3.92
N LEU A 31 -4.78 5.27 -3.77
CA LEU A 31 -5.18 3.91 -4.09
C LEU A 31 -6.33 3.42 -3.19
N THR A 32 -6.34 3.77 -1.90
CA THR A 32 -7.42 3.36 -0.98
C THR A 32 -8.78 3.90 -1.42
N GLY A 33 -8.86 5.18 -1.81
CA GLY A 33 -10.10 5.75 -2.37
C GLY A 33 -10.50 5.14 -3.71
N GLN A 34 -9.53 4.83 -4.58
CA GLN A 34 -9.82 4.14 -5.85
C GLN A 34 -10.39 2.73 -5.65
N ILE A 35 -9.96 2.02 -4.59
CA ILE A 35 -10.50 0.70 -4.25
C ILE A 35 -11.94 0.80 -3.73
N ASP A 36 -12.25 1.83 -2.93
CA ASP A 36 -13.61 2.08 -2.45
C ASP A 36 -14.57 2.43 -3.60
N ASP A 37 -14.16 3.36 -4.48
CA ASP A 37 -14.88 3.70 -5.70
C ASP A 37 -15.10 2.48 -6.59
N PHE A 38 -14.09 1.61 -6.71
CA PHE A 38 -14.21 0.36 -7.46
C PHE A 38 -15.33 -0.53 -6.90
N GLY A 39 -15.35 -0.74 -5.58
CA GLY A 39 -16.39 -1.55 -4.92
C GLY A 39 -17.78 -0.98 -5.19
N THR A 40 -17.94 0.32 -4.98
CA THR A 40 -19.19 1.06 -5.25
C THR A 40 -19.62 0.92 -6.72
N HIS A 41 -18.71 1.06 -7.68
CA HIS A 41 -19.05 0.93 -9.09
C HIS A 41 -19.46 -0.49 -9.48
N VAL A 42 -18.81 -1.52 -8.93
CA VAL A 42 -19.17 -2.92 -9.21
C VAL A 42 -20.54 -3.25 -8.63
N GLU A 43 -20.84 -2.80 -7.41
CA GLU A 43 -22.17 -2.96 -6.81
C GLU A 43 -23.25 -2.30 -7.67
N ASN A 44 -23.07 -1.03 -8.03
CA ASN A 44 -23.98 -0.31 -8.92
C ASN A 44 -24.15 -1.02 -10.28
N ALA A 45 -23.08 -1.54 -10.86
CA ALA A 45 -23.16 -2.28 -12.13
C ALA A 45 -23.98 -3.58 -11.99
N SER A 46 -23.84 -4.28 -10.87
CA SER A 46 -24.59 -5.50 -10.55
C SER A 46 -26.09 -5.21 -10.41
N GLU A 47 -26.45 -4.17 -9.65
CA GLU A 47 -27.84 -3.74 -9.47
C GLU A 47 -28.49 -3.36 -10.81
N GLN A 48 -27.80 -2.55 -11.60
CA GLN A 48 -28.31 -2.03 -12.87
C GLN A 48 -28.40 -3.11 -13.96
N ALA A 49 -27.52 -4.12 -13.91
CA ALA A 49 -27.60 -5.25 -14.82
C ALA A 49 -28.87 -6.10 -14.58
N ALA A 50 -29.42 -6.09 -13.37
CA ALA A 50 -30.64 -6.82 -12.99
C ALA A 50 -30.64 -8.29 -13.44
N SER A 51 -29.47 -8.93 -13.40
CA SER A 51 -29.22 -10.25 -13.98
C SER A 51 -28.37 -11.08 -13.04
N ALA A 52 -28.95 -12.17 -12.50
CA ALA A 52 -28.27 -13.02 -11.52
C ALA A 52 -26.92 -13.57 -12.01
N PRO A 53 -26.77 -14.07 -13.27
CA PRO A 53 -25.47 -14.51 -13.76
C PRO A 53 -24.42 -13.40 -13.87
N ILE A 54 -24.84 -12.16 -14.20
CA ILE A 54 -23.93 -11.02 -14.27
C ILE A 54 -23.50 -10.59 -12.87
N GLY A 55 -24.45 -10.53 -11.92
CA GLY A 55 -24.15 -10.22 -10.52
C GLY A 55 -23.18 -11.23 -9.91
N GLN A 56 -23.35 -12.52 -10.20
CA GLN A 56 -22.39 -13.55 -9.76
C GLN A 56 -20.99 -13.32 -10.35
N ALA A 57 -20.88 -13.05 -11.65
CA ALA A 57 -19.59 -12.82 -12.29
C ALA A 57 -18.88 -11.57 -11.74
N LEU A 58 -19.63 -10.52 -11.42
CA LEU A 58 -19.10 -9.31 -10.77
C LEU A 58 -18.65 -9.58 -9.33
N GLN A 59 -19.39 -10.40 -8.57
CA GLN A 59 -18.96 -10.82 -7.23
C GLN A 59 -17.65 -11.61 -7.29
N GLU A 60 -17.55 -12.61 -8.17
CA GLU A 60 -16.32 -13.41 -8.34
C GLU A 60 -15.13 -12.54 -8.76
N PHE A 61 -15.38 -11.49 -9.54
CA PHE A 61 -14.36 -10.50 -9.90
C PHE A 61 -13.88 -9.70 -8.69
N VAL A 62 -14.79 -9.21 -7.84
CA VAL A 62 -14.43 -8.52 -6.59
C VAL A 62 -13.69 -9.46 -5.63
N ASP A 63 -14.15 -10.70 -5.48
CA ASP A 63 -13.54 -11.69 -4.59
C ASP A 63 -12.10 -12.00 -5.00
N HIS A 64 -11.81 -11.98 -6.30
CA HIS A 64 -10.45 -12.23 -6.80
C HIS A 64 -9.54 -10.99 -6.71
N PHE A 65 -10.01 -9.84 -7.18
CA PHE A 65 -9.17 -8.65 -7.33
C PHE A 65 -9.14 -7.77 -6.07
N GLY A 66 -10.18 -7.78 -5.25
CA GLY A 66 -10.24 -7.01 -3.99
C GLY A 66 -9.04 -7.28 -3.07
N PRO A 67 -8.77 -8.55 -2.70
CA PRO A 67 -7.61 -8.89 -1.87
C PRO A 67 -6.27 -8.50 -2.53
N MET A 68 -6.17 -8.61 -3.86
CA MET A 68 -4.97 -8.23 -4.60
C MET A 68 -4.69 -6.73 -4.52
N MET A 69 -5.73 -5.89 -4.65
CA MET A 69 -5.59 -4.44 -4.53
C MET A 69 -5.22 -4.03 -3.09
N TRP A 70 -5.85 -4.64 -2.08
CA TRP A 70 -5.48 -4.41 -0.68
C TRP A 70 -4.06 -4.87 -0.35
N THR A 71 -3.61 -5.97 -0.96
CA THR A 71 -2.21 -6.40 -0.87
C THR A 71 -1.26 -5.33 -1.44
N MET A 72 -1.62 -4.65 -2.53
CA MET A 72 -0.81 -3.55 -3.09
C MET A 72 -0.71 -2.37 -2.13
N VAL A 73 -1.83 -1.99 -1.49
CA VAL A 73 -1.85 -0.96 -0.43
C VAL A 73 -0.90 -1.35 0.69
N ALA A 74 -1.10 -2.54 1.26
CA ALA A 74 -0.32 -3.01 2.41
C ALA A 74 1.19 -3.08 2.13
N ARG A 75 1.60 -3.62 0.98
CA ARG A 75 3.02 -3.70 0.61
C ARG A 75 3.63 -2.33 0.41
N THR A 76 2.88 -1.39 -0.17
CA THR A 76 3.37 -0.02 -0.38
C THR A 76 3.50 0.71 0.95
N SER A 77 2.51 0.62 1.83
CA SER A 77 2.58 1.18 3.19
C SER A 77 3.75 0.60 3.98
N SER A 78 3.93 -0.72 3.96
CA SER A 78 5.07 -1.41 4.59
C SER A 78 6.41 -0.88 4.06
N ALA A 79 6.56 -0.75 2.74
CA ALA A 79 7.78 -0.20 2.15
C ALA A 79 8.02 1.28 2.51
N VAL A 80 6.97 2.10 2.60
CA VAL A 80 7.08 3.50 3.02
C VAL A 80 7.54 3.60 4.47
N THR A 81 6.92 2.84 5.37
CA THR A 81 7.30 2.78 6.80
C THR A 81 8.73 2.30 6.98
N ALA A 82 9.09 1.17 6.36
CA ALA A 82 10.43 0.61 6.41
C ALA A 82 11.49 1.57 5.86
N GLY A 83 11.18 2.30 4.77
CA GLY A 83 12.07 3.33 4.23
C GLY A 83 12.29 4.50 5.19
N SER A 84 11.25 4.91 5.91
CA SER A 84 11.35 5.94 6.96
C SER A 84 12.19 5.44 8.13
N GLU A 85 11.92 4.25 8.63
CA GLU A 85 12.65 3.62 9.75
C GLU A 85 14.13 3.42 9.41
N ALA A 86 14.43 2.90 8.22
CA ALA A 86 15.80 2.72 7.75
C ALA A 86 16.57 4.05 7.69
N THR A 87 15.90 5.11 7.26
CA THR A 87 16.50 6.45 7.19
C THR A 87 16.76 7.02 8.58
N THR A 88 15.81 6.86 9.51
CA THR A 88 15.98 7.27 10.91
C THR A 88 17.14 6.52 11.56
N ALA A 89 17.17 5.20 11.47
CA ALA A 89 18.23 4.37 12.01
C ALA A 89 19.60 4.73 11.42
N TYR A 90 19.65 5.04 10.11
CA TYR A 90 20.86 5.52 9.45
C TYR A 90 21.38 6.84 10.03
N ILE A 91 20.49 7.81 10.29
CA ILE A 91 20.84 9.10 10.90
C ILE A 91 21.36 8.90 12.33
N ASP A 92 20.76 7.98 13.08
CA ASP A 92 21.15 7.65 14.46
C ASP A 92 22.46 6.83 14.53
N GLY A 93 22.97 6.38 13.38
CA GLY A 93 24.20 5.60 13.26
C GLY A 93 24.00 4.10 13.52
N ASP A 94 22.77 3.63 13.64
CA ASP A 94 22.41 2.22 13.78
C ASP A 94 22.26 1.56 12.40
N LEU A 95 23.39 1.17 11.83
CA LEU A 95 23.44 0.57 10.49
C LEU A 95 22.84 -0.85 10.44
N GLU A 96 22.74 -1.54 11.57
CA GLU A 96 22.12 -2.87 11.66
C GLU A 96 20.61 -2.73 11.57
N MET A 97 20.01 -1.86 12.39
CA MET A 97 18.59 -1.55 12.31
C MET A 97 18.19 -0.95 10.95
N ALA A 98 19.05 -0.11 10.35
CA ALA A 98 18.80 0.42 9.02
C ALA A 98 18.74 -0.68 7.95
N ALA A 99 19.65 -1.66 8.00
CA ALA A 99 19.66 -2.78 7.08
C ALA A 99 18.48 -3.73 7.31
N ASP A 100 18.11 -3.98 8.57
CA ASP A 100 16.97 -4.82 8.93
C ASP A 100 15.65 -4.20 8.47
N ALA A 101 15.44 -2.90 8.72
CA ALA A 101 14.25 -2.19 8.22
C ALA A 101 14.17 -2.27 6.68
N GLN A 102 15.29 -2.04 5.98
CA GLN A 102 15.33 -2.17 4.52
C GLN A 102 15.02 -3.60 4.06
N ALA A 103 15.52 -4.64 4.73
CA ALA A 103 15.32 -6.03 4.36
C ALA A 103 13.85 -6.47 4.50
N ASN A 104 13.11 -5.86 5.43
CA ASN A 104 11.70 -6.15 5.70
C ASN A 104 10.73 -5.21 4.94
N ALA A 105 11.24 -4.33 4.07
CA ALA A 105 10.40 -3.42 3.30
C ALA A 105 9.43 -4.17 2.37
N GLY A 106 8.12 -3.92 2.54
CA GLY A 106 7.08 -4.58 1.76
C GLY A 106 6.80 -6.02 2.18
N ASP A 107 7.41 -6.47 3.30
CA ASP A 107 6.95 -7.64 4.01
C ASP A 107 5.61 -7.32 4.68
N ILE A 108 4.66 -8.24 4.49
CA ILE A 108 3.29 -8.17 4.96
C ILE A 108 2.86 -9.50 5.55
N SER A 109 3.80 -10.43 5.83
CA SER A 109 3.49 -11.74 6.41
C SER A 109 2.75 -11.64 7.75
N ASP A 110 2.98 -10.54 8.47
CA ASP A 110 2.42 -10.27 9.78
C ASP A 110 1.04 -9.58 9.71
N LEU A 111 0.58 -9.21 8.51
CA LEU A 111 -0.74 -8.66 8.27
C LEU A 111 -1.70 -9.82 7.93
N GLU A 112 -2.70 -10.04 8.78
CA GLU A 112 -3.79 -10.96 8.48
C GLU A 112 -4.81 -10.26 7.54
N PHE A 113 -5.11 -10.89 6.40
CA PHE A 113 -6.11 -10.44 5.41
C PHE A 113 -7.25 -11.45 5.29
#